data_AF-A0A947KLX7-F1
#
_entry.id   AF-A0A947KLX7-F1
#
_cell.length_a   1.000
_cell.length_b   1.000
_cell.length_c   1.000
_cell.angle_alpha   90.00
_cell.angle_beta   90.00
_cell.angle_gamma   90.00
#
_symmetry.space_group_name_H-M   'P 1'
#
loop_
_entity.id
_entity.type
_entity.pdbx_description
1 polymer ?
#
loop_
_entity_poly.entity_id
_entity_poly.type
_entity_poly.pdbx_seq_one_letter_code
_entity_poly.pdbx_strand_id
1 'polypeptide(L)' 'MELLNKEQRQRYARQLALPEIGAAGQKKLLASRILLIGVGGLGSPAGYYLAAAGIG' A
#
# COMPACT_ATOMS: atom_id res chain seq x y z
N MET A 1 18.49 -5.17 -7.71
CA MET A 1 17.05 -5.48 -7.61
C MET A 1 16.59 -5.24 -6.18
N GLU A 2 16.57 -3.99 -5.73
CA GLU A 2 16.02 -3.60 -4.43
C GLU A 2 15.40 -2.21 -4.62
N LEU A 3 14.08 -2.08 -4.50
CA LEU A 3 13.36 -0.86 -4.89
C LEU A 3 12.31 -0.52 -3.82
N LEU A 4 12.71 -0.60 -2.56
CA LEU A 4 12.01 0.06 -1.47
C LEU A 4 13.08 0.88 -0.76
N ASN A 5 12.85 2.19 -0.63
CA ASN A 5 13.76 3.02 0.14
C ASN A 5 13.70 2.62 1.63
N LYS A 6 14.61 3.16 2.45
CA LYS A 6 14.69 2.80 3.87
C LYS A 6 13.39 3.08 4.61
N GLU A 7 12.76 4.22 4.32
CA GLU A 7 11.50 4.66 4.94
C GLU A 7 10.34 3.74 4.56
N GLN A 8 10.22 3.36 3.28
CA GLN A 8 9.21 2.43 2.80
C GLN A 8 9.38 1.04 3.44
N ARG A 9 10.62 0.55 3.57
CA ARG A 9 10.88 -0.73 4.27
C ARG A 9 10.45 -0.68 5.73
N GLN A 10 10.72 0.43 6.42
CA GLN A 10 10.29 0.61 7.80
C GLN A 10 8.76 0.72 7.91
N ARG A 11 8.14 1.53 7.05
CA ARG A 11 6.68 1.77 7.05
C ARG A 11 5.88 0.51 6.73
N TYR A 12 6.32 -0.27 5.74
CA TYR A 12 5.62 -1.47 5.26
C TYR A 12 6.17 -2.77 5.83
N ALA A 13 7.05 -2.73 6.84
CA ALA A 13 7.73 -3.91 7.39
C ALA A 13 6.80 -5.08 7.71
N ARG A 14 5.62 -4.79 8.28
CA ARG A 14 4.61 -5.82 8.62
C ARG A 14 3.94 -6.43 7.39
N GLN A 15 3.70 -5.65 6.35
CA GLN A 15 3.14 -6.13 5.08
C GLN A 15 4.19 -6.93 4.30
N LEU A 16 5.46 -6.51 4.34
CA LEU A 16 6.57 -7.23 3.72
C LEU A 16 6.82 -8.61 4.34
N ALA A 17 6.50 -8.78 5.63
CA ALA A 17 6.63 -10.06 6.32
C ALA A 17 5.59 -11.10 5.90
N LEU A 18 4.49 -10.68 5.24
CA LEU A 18 3.46 -11.59 4.73
C LEU A 18 3.96 -12.26 3.43
N PRO A 19 4.07 -13.60 3.38
CA PRO A 19 4.56 -14.32 2.20
C PRO A 19 3.78 -14.00 0.92
N GLU A 20 2.48 -13.72 1.03
CA GLU A 20 1.57 -13.44 -0.09
C GLU A 20 1.77 -12.04 -0.68
N ILE A 21 2.34 -11.11 0.09
CA ILE A 21 2.65 -9.75 -0.36
C ILE A 21 4.14 -9.67 -0.69
N GLY A 22 5.00 -9.81 0.32
CA GLY A 22 6.44 -9.62 0.19
C GLY A 22 6.84 -8.31 -0.49
N ALA A 23 8.11 -8.21 -0.87
CA ALA A 23 8.61 -7.03 -1.57
C ALA A 23 7.98 -6.85 -2.97
N ALA A 24 7.60 -7.93 -3.63
CA ALA A 24 7.00 -7.88 -4.97
C ALA A 24 5.57 -7.29 -4.93
N GLY A 25 4.74 -7.74 -4.00
CA GLY A 25 3.40 -7.21 -3.78
C GLY A 25 3.42 -5.75 -3.34
N GLN A 26 4.30 -5.38 -2.39
CA GLN A 26 4.38 -3.99 -1.94
C GLN A 26 4.75 -3.02 -3.08
N LYS A 27 5.64 -3.43 -3.99
CA LYS A 27 5.97 -2.63 -5.19
C LYS A 27 4.77 -2.49 -6.13
N LYS A 28 3.96 -3.53 -6.28
CA LYS A 28 2.72 -3.43 -7.08
C LYS A 28 1.75 -2.43 -6.47
N LEU A 29 1.57 -2.43 -5.15
CA LEU A 29 0.73 -1.45 -4.45
C LEU A 29 1.22 -0.01 -4.69
N LEU A 30 2.53 0.23 -4.50
CA LEU A 30 3.17 1.53 -4.75
C LEU A 30 3.22 1.97 -6.22
N ALA A 31 2.88 1.09 -7.17
CA ALA A 31 2.76 1.46 -8.58
C ALA A 31 1.29 1.54 -9.04
N SER A 32 0.36 1.19 -8.14
CA SER A 32 -1.07 1.12 -8.44
C SER A 32 -1.70 2.51 -8.37
N ARG A 33 -2.72 2.72 -9.20
CA ARG A 33 -3.58 3.91 -9.16
C ARG A 33 -5.03 3.46 -8.99
N ILE A 34 -5.79 4.20 -8.20
CA ILE A 34 -7.21 3.87 -7.93
C ILE A 34 -8.05 5.12 -8.13
N LEU A 35 -9.24 4.91 -8.70
CA LEU A 35 -10.33 5.86 -8.66
C LEU A 35 -11.27 5.47 -7.51
N LEU A 36 -11.45 6.36 -6.53
CA LEU A 36 -12.41 6.18 -5.45
C LEU A 36 -13.61 7.12 -5.67
N ILE A 37 -14.78 6.54 -5.92
CA ILE A 37 -16.03 7.30 -6.16
C ILE A 37 -16.82 7.38 -4.86
N GLY A 38 -16.92 8.60 -4.32
CA GLY A 38 -17.57 8.88 -3.04
C GLY A 38 -16.62 8.73 -1.86
N VAL A 39 -16.60 9.74 -0.99
CA VAL A 39 -15.75 9.85 0.21
C VAL A 39 -16.59 10.11 1.47
N GLY A 40 -17.69 9.34 1.60
CA GLY A 40 -18.55 9.31 2.78
C GLY A 40 -18.19 8.15 3.72
N GLY A 41 -19.20 7.59 4.43
CA GLY A 41 -18.97 6.54 5.43
C GLY A 41 -18.27 5.27 4.92
N LEU A 42 -18.36 4.96 3.62
CA LEU A 42 -17.67 3.82 2.99
C LEU A 42 -16.33 4.22 2.36
N GLY A 43 -16.30 5.36 1.67
CA GLY A 43 -15.12 5.81 0.94
C GLY A 43 -13.98 6.25 1.88
N SER A 44 -14.31 6.91 2.99
CA SER A 44 -13.31 7.37 3.95
C SER A 44 -12.49 6.24 4.59
N PRO A 45 -13.08 5.17 5.16
CA PRO A 45 -12.29 4.07 5.68
C PRO A 45 -11.57 3.28 4.57
N ALA A 46 -12.19 3.12 3.39
CA ALA A 46 -11.52 2.48 2.26
C ALA A 46 -10.26 3.26 1.84
N GLY A 47 -10.39 4.57 1.63
CA GLY A 47 -9.27 5.46 1.28
C GLY A 47 -8.16 5.46 2.35
N TYR A 48 -8.53 5.44 3.63
CA TYR A 48 -7.58 5.33 4.73
C TYR A 48 -6.71 4.07 4.61
N TYR A 49 -7.32 2.90 4.44
CA TYR A 49 -6.57 1.64 4.34
C TYR A 49 -5.80 1.51 3.02
N LEU A 50 -6.32 2.01 1.90
CA LEU A 50 -5.61 2.04 0.62
C LEU A 50 -4.33 2.90 0.71
N ALA A 51 -4.42 4.09 1.33
CA ALA A 51 -3.26 4.93 1.57
C ALA A 51 -2.28 4.30 2.58
N ALA A 52 -2.78 3.68 3.64
CA ALA A 52 -1.95 2.98 4.62
C ALA A 52 -1.21 1.77 4.01
N ALA A 53 -1.84 1.07 3.06
CA ALA A 53 -1.23 -0.01 2.29
C ALA A 53 -0.18 0.47 1.27
N GLY A 54 -0.09 1.78 1.04
CA GLY A 54 0.87 2.35 0.12
C GLY A 54 0.44 2.28 -1.33
N ILE A 55 -0.86 2.46 -1.60
CA ILE A 55 -1.30 2.71 -2.98
C ILE A 55 -0.89 4.11 -3.42
N GLY A 56 -0.25 4.23 -4.59
CA GLY A 56 0.08 5.49 -5.25
C GLY A 56 1.44 5.49 -5.93
#